data_AF-A0AAN7WDV9-F1
#
_entry.id   AF-A0AAN7WDV9-F1
#
_cell.length_a   1.000
_cell.length_b   1.000
_cell.length_c   1.000
_cell.angle_alpha   90.00
_cell.angle_beta   90.00
_cell.angle_gamma   90.00
#
_symmetry.space_group_name_H-M   'P 1'
#
loop_
_entity.id
_entity.type
_entity.pdbx_description
1 polymer ?
#
loop_
_entity_poly.entity_id
_entity_poly.type
_entity_poly.pdbx_seq_one_letter_code
_entity_poly.pdbx_strand_id
1 'polypeptide(L)'
;MINYVICFGLSLLVVTIGLKLFHLGERVVTPPAKRTTSSERLSSTFDSVRPLIGFNIDAQPPHPYAPWSGGKFQMTMGIRKTQEDSWLMLDNRYREEQSLRERLLENERAGVLQCLDGSEAACRETLEHITAFLTRRFPDLFFWSPNDSNYLCNGITGAAFRVVDPLEKHPLEIAARLVMEDMNLLIQGAGPDPDEHYLRASFSMAPAGWYLQERIGWPL
;
A
#
# COMPACT_ATOMS: atom_id res chain seq x y z
N MET A 1 35.37 -12.96 -74.57
CA MET A 1 34.08 -12.61 -73.91
C MET A 1 33.92 -13.60 -72.76
N ILE A 2 34.48 -13.31 -71.57
CA ILE A 2 33.84 -12.62 -70.43
C ILE A 2 32.60 -13.37 -69.89
N ASN A 3 32.79 -13.98 -68.70
CA ASN A 3 31.92 -14.22 -67.53
C ASN A 3 30.53 -14.89 -67.74
N TYR A 4 30.04 -15.85 -66.93
CA TYR A 4 29.86 -15.95 -65.45
C TYR A 4 29.72 -17.46 -65.08
N VAL A 5 30.39 -18.02 -64.06
CA VAL A 5 30.07 -18.09 -62.61
C VAL A 5 28.62 -18.53 -62.29
N ILE A 6 28.44 -19.68 -61.60
CA ILE A 6 27.79 -19.84 -60.27
C ILE A 6 27.87 -21.31 -59.82
N CYS A 7 28.24 -21.46 -58.55
CA CYS A 7 28.54 -22.67 -57.77
C CYS A 7 27.37 -22.97 -56.79
N PHE A 8 27.52 -24.05 -56.00
CA PHE A 8 26.67 -24.58 -54.91
C PHE A 8 25.55 -25.53 -55.36
N GLY A 9 25.50 -26.82 -55.00
CA GLY A 9 26.04 -27.50 -53.82
C GLY A 9 24.98 -27.58 -52.74
N LEU A 10 24.24 -28.69 -52.65
CA LEU A 10 23.42 -29.01 -51.47
C LEU A 10 23.30 -30.53 -51.31
N SER A 11 24.07 -31.09 -50.37
CA SER A 11 23.90 -32.45 -49.87
C SER A 11 22.73 -32.47 -48.89
N LEU A 12 21.75 -33.35 -49.13
CA LEU A 12 20.70 -33.65 -48.16
C LEU A 12 21.22 -34.69 -47.17
N LEU A 13 21.49 -34.28 -45.93
CA LEU A 13 21.80 -35.17 -44.81
C LEU A 13 20.61 -35.14 -43.86
N VAL A 14 19.79 -36.18 -43.90
CA VAL A 14 18.60 -36.37 -43.07
C VAL A 14 19.06 -36.89 -41.71
N VAL A 15 19.00 -36.06 -40.67
CA VAL A 15 19.24 -36.44 -39.28
C VAL A 15 17.89 -36.56 -38.57
N THR A 16 17.45 -37.80 -38.34
CA THR A 16 16.26 -38.12 -37.53
C THR A 16 16.62 -38.11 -36.05
N ILE A 17 16.18 -37.07 -35.31
CA ILE A 17 16.30 -36.99 -33.84
C ILE A 17 14.95 -37.29 -33.20
N GLY A 18 14.91 -38.46 -32.53
CA GLY A 18 14.20 -38.78 -31.29
C GLY A 18 12.82 -38.17 -31.00
N LEU A 19 11.78 -38.97 -31.20
CA LEU A 19 10.49 -38.84 -30.50
C LEU A 19 10.72 -39.12 -29.00
N LYS A 20 10.82 -38.06 -28.18
CA LYS A 20 10.54 -38.17 -26.73
C LYS A 20 9.06 -37.98 -26.52
N LEU A 21 8.39 -39.05 -26.11
CA LEU A 21 7.02 -39.08 -25.58
C LEU A 21 6.90 -38.05 -24.45
N PHE A 22 6.28 -36.92 -24.75
CA PHE A 22 5.86 -35.92 -23.78
C PHE A 22 4.58 -36.43 -23.14
N HIS A 23 4.68 -37.04 -21.96
CA HIS A 23 3.52 -37.32 -21.13
C HIS A 23 2.96 -35.98 -20.63
N LEU A 24 1.97 -35.45 -21.35
CA LEU A 24 1.10 -34.38 -20.88
C LEU A 24 0.24 -34.95 -19.75
N GLY A 25 0.67 -34.73 -18.51
CA GLY A 25 -0.23 -34.82 -17.37
C GLY A 25 -1.23 -33.67 -17.45
N GLU A 26 -2.50 -33.99 -17.62
CA GLU A 26 -3.58 -33.01 -17.50
C GLU A 26 -3.57 -32.46 -16.07
N ARG A 27 -3.09 -31.21 -15.92
CA ARG A 27 -3.31 -30.46 -14.69
C ARG A 27 -4.80 -30.17 -14.62
N VAL A 28 -5.49 -30.80 -13.68
CA VAL A 28 -6.84 -30.45 -13.28
C VAL A 28 -6.83 -28.98 -12.88
N VAL A 29 -7.37 -28.13 -13.76
CA VAL A 29 -7.59 -26.72 -13.49
C VAL A 29 -8.73 -26.66 -12.48
N THR A 30 -8.42 -26.42 -11.22
CA THR A 30 -9.43 -26.08 -10.23
C THR A 30 -10.11 -24.78 -10.67
N PRO A 31 -11.45 -24.71 -10.62
CA PRO A 31 -12.15 -23.49 -10.99
C PRO A 31 -11.71 -22.34 -10.06
N PRO A 32 -11.50 -21.13 -10.59
CA PRO A 32 -11.11 -19.99 -9.76
C PRO A 32 -12.19 -19.74 -8.71
N ALA A 33 -11.77 -19.58 -7.45
CA ALA A 33 -12.65 -19.20 -6.35
C ALA A 33 -13.48 -17.98 -6.76
N LYS A 34 -14.78 -17.98 -6.41
CA LYS A 34 -15.72 -16.87 -6.68
C LYS A 34 -15.04 -15.54 -6.34
N ARG A 35 -14.91 -14.68 -7.34
CA ARG A 35 -14.20 -13.40 -7.24
C ARG A 35 -15.12 -12.42 -6.49
N THR A 36 -15.03 -12.39 -5.16
CA THR A 36 -15.71 -11.39 -4.31
C THR A 36 -15.30 -10.00 -4.77
N THR A 37 -16.28 -9.13 -4.99
CA THR A 37 -16.06 -7.74 -5.42
C THR A 37 -15.22 -6.98 -4.39
N SER A 38 -14.39 -6.01 -4.81
CA SER A 38 -13.50 -5.26 -3.91
C SER A 38 -14.27 -4.57 -2.78
N SER A 39 -15.46 -4.05 -3.09
CA SER A 39 -16.36 -3.40 -2.13
C SER A 39 -16.89 -4.34 -1.04
N GLU A 40 -17.33 -5.56 -1.39
CA GLU A 40 -17.78 -6.57 -0.41
C GLU A 40 -16.64 -7.06 0.49
N ARG A 41 -15.42 -7.15 -0.07
CA ARG A 41 -14.24 -7.58 0.68
C ARG A 41 -13.83 -6.52 1.71
N LEU A 42 -13.87 -5.24 1.35
CA LEU A 42 -13.55 -4.12 2.24
C LEU A 42 -14.56 -3.96 3.38
N SER A 43 -15.86 -4.14 3.09
CA SER A 43 -16.91 -4.22 4.12
C SER A 43 -16.53 -5.27 5.17
N SER A 44 -16.11 -6.46 4.75
CA SER A 44 -15.79 -7.54 5.68
C SER A 44 -14.49 -7.34 6.49
N THR A 45 -13.56 -6.51 6.01
CA THR A 45 -12.23 -6.34 6.63
C THR A 45 -12.29 -5.66 8.00
N PHE A 46 -13.23 -4.74 8.22
CA PHE A 46 -13.33 -3.95 9.46
C PHE A 46 -14.65 -4.14 10.21
N ASP A 47 -15.38 -5.23 9.95
CA ASP A 47 -16.64 -5.54 10.64
C ASP A 47 -16.47 -5.64 12.16
N SER A 48 -15.32 -6.15 12.60
CA SER A 48 -14.91 -6.29 14.00
C SER A 48 -14.60 -4.97 14.70
N VAL A 49 -14.31 -3.91 13.94
CA VAL A 49 -13.88 -2.61 14.48
C VAL A 49 -15.06 -1.91 15.14
N ARG A 50 -14.88 -1.51 16.39
CA ARG A 50 -15.93 -0.87 17.19
C ARG A 50 -15.89 0.65 16.99
N PRO A 51 -17.03 1.32 16.78
CA PRO A 51 -17.06 2.77 16.67
C PRO A 51 -16.78 3.43 18.03
N LEU A 52 -16.00 4.52 18.04
CA LEU A 52 -15.85 5.42 19.17
C LEU A 52 -16.70 6.68 18.92
N ILE A 53 -17.89 6.68 19.50
CA ILE A 53 -18.80 7.82 19.46
C ILE A 53 -18.40 8.78 20.58
N GLY A 54 -18.35 10.08 20.27
CA GLY A 54 -17.96 11.14 21.20
C GLY A 54 -16.47 11.14 21.53
N PHE A 55 -15.62 10.59 20.67
CA PHE A 55 -14.18 10.58 20.88
C PHE A 55 -13.62 12.02 20.92
N ASN A 56 -13.05 12.40 22.06
CA ASN A 56 -12.39 13.69 22.23
C ASN A 56 -10.89 13.56 21.98
N ILE A 57 -10.45 14.01 20.79
CA ILE A 57 -9.06 13.98 20.37
C ILE A 57 -8.15 14.83 21.25
N ASP A 58 -8.62 15.99 21.74
CA ASP A 58 -7.81 16.92 22.52
C ASP A 58 -7.51 16.39 23.93
N ALA A 59 -8.35 15.48 24.43
CA ALA A 59 -8.16 14.80 25.72
C ALA A 59 -7.26 13.56 25.62
N GLN A 60 -6.94 13.09 24.41
CA GLN A 60 -6.14 11.89 24.21
C GLN A 60 -4.64 12.25 24.21
N PRO A 61 -3.87 11.78 25.20
CA PRO A 61 -2.43 12.04 25.22
C PRO A 61 -1.72 11.25 24.10
N PRO A 62 -0.54 11.70 23.65
CA PRO A 62 0.23 11.00 22.64
C PRO A 62 0.59 9.58 23.08
N HIS A 63 0.53 8.63 22.15
CA HIS A 63 0.87 7.25 22.47
C HIS A 63 2.37 7.16 22.86
N PRO A 64 2.73 6.59 24.03
CA PRO A 64 4.12 6.47 24.43
C PRO A 64 4.92 5.60 23.45
N TYR A 65 6.03 6.12 22.93
CA TYR A 65 6.99 5.32 22.17
C TYR A 65 7.93 4.60 23.15
N ALA A 66 7.65 3.32 23.40
CA ALA A 66 8.42 2.47 24.33
C ALA A 66 8.91 1.18 23.64
N PRO A 67 9.82 1.27 22.66
CA PRO A 67 10.30 0.10 21.91
C PRO A 67 11.09 -0.89 22.77
N TRP A 68 11.69 -0.45 23.88
CA TRP A 68 12.34 -1.31 24.87
C TRP A 68 11.49 -1.41 26.12
N SER A 69 10.82 -2.55 26.33
CA SER A 69 10.21 -2.84 27.61
C SER A 69 11.30 -3.25 28.61
N GLY A 70 11.39 -2.61 29.78
CA GLY A 70 12.32 -2.99 30.86
C GLY A 70 12.02 -4.34 31.54
N GLY A 71 11.25 -5.21 30.88
CA GLY A 71 10.89 -6.54 31.36
C GLY A 71 11.99 -7.58 31.14
N LYS A 72 11.72 -8.82 31.55
CA LYS A 72 12.63 -9.95 31.31
C LYS A 72 12.89 -10.11 29.82
N PHE A 73 14.16 -10.17 29.45
CA PHE A 73 14.62 -10.44 28.10
C PHE A 73 13.93 -11.70 27.54
N GLN A 74 13.34 -11.59 26.35
CA GLN A 74 12.71 -12.70 25.63
C GLN A 74 13.51 -12.99 24.37
N MET A 75 13.81 -14.27 24.12
CA MET A 75 14.58 -14.73 22.95
C MET A 75 13.77 -14.66 21.64
N THR A 76 12.45 -14.58 21.72
CA THR A 76 11.56 -14.48 20.56
C THR A 76 11.50 -13.04 20.06
N MET A 77 11.60 -12.87 18.73
CA MET A 77 11.32 -11.59 18.06
C MET A 77 9.93 -11.12 18.49
N GLY A 78 9.83 -9.96 19.14
CA GLY A 78 8.64 -9.45 19.84
C GLY A 78 7.49 -9.00 18.93
N ILE A 79 7.29 -9.65 17.78
CA ILE A 79 6.19 -9.36 16.84
C ILE A 79 4.88 -9.81 17.50
N ARG A 80 3.93 -8.88 17.60
CA ARG A 80 2.59 -9.13 18.14
C ARG A 80 1.56 -8.63 17.14
N LYS A 81 0.44 -9.36 17.01
CA LYS A 81 -0.69 -8.88 16.22
C LYS A 81 -1.26 -7.62 16.88
N THR A 82 -1.31 -6.52 16.14
CA THR A 82 -1.99 -5.29 16.57
C THR A 82 -3.49 -5.55 16.67
N GLN A 83 -4.14 -4.98 17.68
CA GLN A 83 -5.59 -5.03 17.79
C GLN A 83 -6.21 -4.19 16.67
N GLU A 84 -7.22 -4.72 16.00
CA GLU A 84 -7.85 -4.07 14.84
C GLU A 84 -8.40 -2.68 15.22
N ASP A 85 -9.02 -2.54 16.40
CA ASP A 85 -9.51 -1.26 16.96
C ASP A 85 -8.41 -0.19 17.19
N SER A 86 -7.14 -0.63 17.23
CA SER A 86 -5.96 0.20 17.49
C SER A 86 -5.06 0.29 16.27
N TRP A 87 -5.60 0.05 15.06
CA TRP A 87 -4.81 0.11 13.84
C TRP A 87 -4.30 1.52 13.53
N LEU A 88 -5.20 2.51 13.49
CA LEU A 88 -4.86 3.92 13.29
C LEU A 88 -5.30 4.70 14.53
N MET A 89 -4.33 5.27 15.24
CA MET A 89 -4.56 6.01 16.47
C MET A 89 -4.59 7.51 16.20
N LEU A 90 -5.37 8.22 17.01
CA LEU A 90 -5.47 9.68 16.98
C LEU A 90 -5.17 10.20 18.37
N ASP A 91 -4.44 11.30 18.46
CA ASP A 91 -4.14 11.99 19.71
C ASP A 91 -4.22 13.51 19.56
N ASN A 92 -3.98 14.22 20.66
CA ASN A 92 -4.07 15.68 20.74
C ASN A 92 -3.04 16.44 19.87
N ARG A 93 -2.06 15.78 19.25
CA ARG A 93 -1.08 16.39 18.35
C ARG A 93 -1.50 16.33 16.89
N TYR A 94 -2.60 15.66 16.56
CA TYR A 94 -3.09 15.52 15.19
C TYR A 94 -3.06 16.82 14.39
N ARG A 95 -3.55 17.93 14.96
CA ARG A 95 -3.59 19.23 14.27
C ARG A 95 -2.20 19.79 13.98
N GLU A 96 -1.29 19.68 14.95
CA GLU A 96 0.11 20.12 14.82
C GLU A 96 0.80 19.31 13.71
N GLU A 97 0.65 17.99 13.74
CA GLU A 97 1.28 17.10 12.77
C GLU A 97 0.71 17.25 11.36
N GLN A 98 -0.61 17.41 11.22
CA GLN A 98 -1.22 17.67 9.90
C GLN A 98 -0.75 19.00 9.31
N SER A 99 -0.58 20.04 10.12
CA SER A 99 -0.02 21.32 9.65
C SER A 99 1.42 21.16 9.14
N LEU A 100 2.25 20.41 9.87
CA LEU A 100 3.61 20.10 9.43
C LEU A 100 3.61 19.25 8.14
N ARG A 101 2.71 18.27 8.06
CA ARG A 101 2.54 17.39 6.91
C ARG A 101 2.18 18.17 5.65
N GLU A 102 1.22 19.08 5.74
CA GLU A 102 0.83 19.95 4.64
C GLU A 102 2.02 20.78 4.15
N ARG A 103 2.76 21.41 5.07
CA ARG A 103 3.96 22.15 4.73
C ARG A 103 5.02 21.29 4.04
N LEU A 104 5.27 20.07 4.50
CA LEU A 104 6.27 19.19 3.87
C LEU A 104 5.80 18.70 2.50
N LEU A 105 4.53 18.39 2.32
CA LEU A 105 3.97 18.01 1.02
C LEU A 105 4.00 19.16 0.01
N GLU A 106 3.95 20.41 0.45
CA GLU A 106 4.07 21.58 -0.41
C GLU A 106 5.52 21.93 -0.76
N ASN A 107 6.42 21.91 0.24
CA ASN A 107 7.78 22.44 0.09
C ASN A 107 8.83 21.36 -0.19
N GLU A 108 8.64 20.14 0.31
CA GLU A 108 9.64 19.06 0.32
C GLU A 108 9.03 17.73 -0.12
N ARG A 109 8.05 17.79 -1.04
CA ARG A 109 7.24 16.64 -1.45
C ARG A 109 8.06 15.40 -1.80
N ALA A 110 9.16 15.59 -2.54
CA ALA A 110 10.02 14.50 -2.97
C ALA A 110 10.74 13.78 -1.81
N GLY A 111 10.92 14.45 -0.65
CA GLY A 111 11.51 13.83 0.54
C GLY A 111 10.53 13.05 1.39
N VAL A 112 9.25 13.44 1.36
CA VAL A 112 8.24 12.80 2.21
C VAL A 112 7.30 11.87 1.47
N LEU A 113 7.16 11.99 0.15
CA LEU A 113 6.28 11.14 -0.65
C LEU A 113 6.93 10.73 -1.96
N GLN A 114 7.09 9.42 -2.15
CA GLN A 114 7.55 8.83 -3.40
C GLN A 114 6.74 7.60 -3.75
N CYS A 115 6.44 7.45 -5.03
CA CYS A 115 5.71 6.31 -5.57
C CYS A 115 6.38 5.93 -6.89
N LEU A 116 6.75 4.66 -7.02
CA LEU A 116 7.31 4.08 -8.24
C LEU A 116 6.19 3.55 -9.13
N ASP A 117 6.42 3.51 -10.43
CA ASP A 117 5.46 2.98 -11.41
C ASP A 117 5.01 1.55 -11.01
N GLY A 118 3.72 1.27 -11.17
CA GLY A 118 3.11 0.01 -10.76
C GLY A 118 2.69 -0.05 -9.29
N SER A 119 2.86 1.04 -8.52
CA SER A 119 2.39 1.15 -7.13
C SER A 119 0.98 1.75 -6.99
N GLU A 120 0.34 2.13 -8.08
CA GLU A 120 -0.91 2.89 -8.10
C GLU A 120 -2.07 2.11 -7.46
N ALA A 121 -2.15 0.82 -7.76
CA ALA A 121 -3.16 -0.08 -7.20
C ALA A 121 -3.01 -0.22 -5.67
N ALA A 122 -1.78 -0.41 -5.19
CA ALA A 122 -1.49 -0.50 -3.76
C ALA A 122 -1.81 0.81 -3.03
N CYS A 123 -1.52 1.96 -3.67
CA CYS A 123 -1.87 3.25 -3.09
C CYS A 123 -3.39 3.47 -3.04
N ARG A 124 -4.13 3.07 -4.09
CA ARG A 124 -5.61 3.12 -4.11
C ARG A 124 -6.19 2.23 -3.01
N GLU A 125 -5.74 0.99 -2.92
CA GLU A 125 -6.17 0.04 -1.88
C GLU A 125 -5.92 0.62 -0.48
N THR A 126 -4.73 1.19 -0.24
CA THR A 126 -4.39 1.82 1.05
C THR A 126 -5.36 2.93 1.42
N LEU A 127 -5.71 3.81 0.47
CA LEU A 127 -6.70 4.86 0.70
C LEU A 127 -8.08 4.27 1.04
N GLU A 128 -8.52 3.24 0.31
CA GLU A 128 -9.79 2.56 0.56
C GLU A 128 -9.85 1.96 1.96
N HIS A 129 -8.80 1.25 2.41
CA HIS A 129 -8.77 0.69 3.77
C HIS A 129 -8.75 1.77 4.86
N ILE A 130 -7.98 2.85 4.66
CA ILE A 130 -7.92 3.96 5.63
C ILE A 130 -9.28 4.64 5.76
N THR A 131 -9.92 4.97 4.64
CA THR A 131 -11.24 5.61 4.66
C THR A 131 -12.30 4.72 5.29
N ALA A 132 -12.30 3.42 5.00
CA ALA A 132 -13.18 2.45 5.63
C ALA A 132 -12.96 2.36 7.14
N PHE A 133 -11.70 2.28 7.58
CA PHE A 133 -11.38 2.23 9.01
C PHE A 133 -11.78 3.52 9.74
N LEU A 134 -11.41 4.69 9.21
CA LEU A 134 -11.66 5.98 9.88
C LEU A 134 -13.16 6.26 10.03
N THR A 135 -13.94 6.05 8.96
CA THR A 135 -15.40 6.26 9.00
C THR A 135 -16.10 5.28 9.95
N ARG A 136 -15.55 4.08 10.11
CA ARG A 136 -16.07 3.07 11.04
C ARG A 136 -15.68 3.36 12.50
N ARG A 137 -14.40 3.67 12.75
CA ARG A 137 -13.82 3.81 14.08
C ARG A 137 -14.10 5.18 14.71
N PHE A 138 -14.08 6.25 13.91
CA PHE A 138 -14.23 7.63 14.36
C PHE A 138 -15.33 8.36 13.57
N PRO A 139 -16.58 7.87 13.60
CA PRO A 139 -17.66 8.37 12.73
C PRO A 139 -18.00 9.86 12.95
N ASP A 140 -17.78 10.38 14.17
CA ASP A 140 -18.05 11.80 14.48
C ASP A 140 -16.95 12.74 13.96
N LEU A 141 -15.77 12.21 13.65
CA LEU A 141 -14.61 12.97 13.18
C LEU A 141 -14.37 12.80 11.68
N PHE A 142 -14.68 11.63 11.13
CA PHE A 142 -14.51 11.34 9.71
C PHE A 142 -15.81 10.82 9.14
N PHE A 143 -16.41 11.58 8.23
CA PHE A 143 -17.72 11.29 7.67
C PHE A 143 -17.82 11.69 6.21
N TRP A 144 -18.65 10.97 5.46
CA TRP A 144 -18.94 11.30 4.07
C TRP A 144 -19.69 12.63 3.98
N SER A 145 -19.33 13.47 3.01
CA SER A 145 -19.97 14.76 2.82
C SER A 145 -21.46 14.58 2.50
N PRO A 146 -22.38 15.28 3.21
CA PRO A 146 -23.81 15.22 2.93
C PRO A 146 -24.19 15.72 1.54
N ASN A 147 -23.36 16.58 0.95
CA ASN A 147 -23.62 17.20 -0.35
C ASN A 147 -23.05 16.37 -1.52
N ASP A 148 -22.00 15.58 -1.27
CA ASP A 148 -21.34 14.76 -2.29
C ASP A 148 -20.69 13.55 -1.64
N SER A 149 -21.28 12.36 -1.85
CA SER A 149 -20.79 11.10 -1.28
C SER A 149 -19.40 10.68 -1.78
N ASN A 150 -18.81 11.39 -2.75
CA ASN A 150 -17.45 11.14 -3.21
C ASN A 150 -16.38 11.77 -2.31
N TYR A 151 -16.77 12.70 -1.43
CA TYR A 151 -15.86 13.39 -0.52
C TYR A 151 -15.95 12.84 0.90
N LEU A 152 -14.78 12.59 1.48
CA LEU A 152 -14.64 12.33 2.90
C LEU A 152 -14.22 13.63 3.61
N CYS A 153 -15.00 14.02 4.62
CA CYS A 153 -14.72 15.18 5.46
C CYS A 153 -13.89 14.76 6.68
N ASN A 154 -12.81 15.47 6.91
CA ASN A 154 -12.05 15.44 8.15
C ASN A 154 -12.58 16.56 9.06
N GLY A 155 -13.48 16.21 9.98
CA GLY A 155 -14.08 17.13 10.95
C GLY A 155 -13.08 17.72 11.95
N ILE A 156 -11.87 17.16 12.06
CA ILE A 156 -10.80 17.72 12.89
C ILE A 156 -10.24 18.97 12.21
N THR A 157 -9.71 18.84 10.99
CA THR A 157 -9.07 19.96 10.27
C THR A 157 -10.06 20.82 9.48
N GLY A 158 -11.26 20.33 9.22
CA GLY A 158 -12.24 20.94 8.32
C GLY A 158 -11.97 20.69 6.84
N ALA A 159 -10.92 19.93 6.50
CA ALA A 159 -10.60 19.58 5.12
C ALA A 159 -11.57 18.52 4.58
N ALA A 160 -11.82 18.53 3.27
CA ALA A 160 -12.56 17.49 2.57
C ALA A 160 -11.75 17.01 1.38
N PHE A 161 -11.73 15.69 1.17
CA PHE A 161 -10.97 15.07 0.08
C PHE A 161 -11.86 14.17 -0.73
N ARG A 162 -11.77 14.29 -2.06
CA ARG A 162 -12.41 13.34 -2.96
C ARG A 162 -11.68 12.00 -2.88
N VAL A 163 -12.35 10.96 -2.44
CA VAL A 163 -11.78 9.60 -2.25
C VAL A 163 -12.34 8.57 -3.24
N VAL A 164 -13.35 8.97 -4.03
CA VAL A 164 -13.90 8.18 -5.14
C VAL A 164 -13.41 8.74 -6.47
N ASP A 165 -13.04 7.85 -7.39
CA ASP A 165 -12.51 8.22 -8.69
C ASP A 165 -13.46 9.13 -9.52
N PRO A 166 -12.92 10.06 -10.32
CA PRO A 166 -11.51 10.44 -10.42
C PRO A 166 -11.01 11.22 -9.19
N LEU A 167 -9.85 10.86 -8.67
CA LEU A 167 -9.24 11.59 -7.54
C LEU A 167 -8.64 12.94 -7.96
N GLU A 168 -8.70 13.91 -7.05
CA GLU A 168 -8.10 15.24 -7.23
C GLU A 168 -6.60 15.28 -6.90
N LYS A 169 -6.14 14.33 -6.08
CA LYS A 169 -4.75 14.20 -5.61
C LYS A 169 -4.33 12.75 -5.64
N HIS A 170 -3.02 12.52 -5.55
CA HIS A 170 -2.49 11.16 -5.45
C HIS A 170 -3.10 10.43 -4.23
N PRO A 171 -3.52 9.17 -4.34
CA PRO A 171 -4.22 8.46 -3.25
C PRO A 171 -3.43 8.42 -1.94
N LEU A 172 -2.12 8.15 -2.01
CA LEU A 172 -1.27 8.13 -0.82
C LEU A 172 -1.13 9.52 -0.18
N GLU A 173 -1.23 10.58 -0.99
CA GLU A 173 -1.19 11.95 -0.52
C GLU A 173 -2.49 12.35 0.20
N ILE A 174 -3.64 11.82 -0.24
CA ILE A 174 -4.92 11.98 0.47
C ILE A 174 -4.90 11.19 1.77
N ALA A 175 -4.46 9.93 1.72
CA ALA A 175 -4.33 9.06 2.89
C ALA A 175 -3.47 9.73 3.97
N ALA A 176 -2.33 10.31 3.59
CA ALA A 176 -1.43 11.01 4.50
C ALA A 176 -2.13 12.17 5.23
N ARG A 177 -3.03 12.90 4.55
CA ARG A 177 -3.80 14.01 5.16
C ARG A 177 -4.97 13.56 6.03
N LEU A 178 -5.21 12.25 6.13
CA LEU A 178 -6.25 11.68 6.98
C LEU A 178 -5.66 11.05 8.26
N VAL A 179 -4.49 10.42 8.16
CA VAL A 179 -3.88 9.65 9.27
C VAL A 179 -2.65 10.34 9.86
N MET A 180 -2.27 9.97 11.08
CA MET A 180 -1.03 10.41 11.70
C MET A 180 0.19 9.59 11.28
N GLU A 181 -0.02 8.31 11.00
CA GLU A 181 1.03 7.33 10.72
C GLU A 181 1.80 7.59 9.42
N ASP A 182 3.06 7.17 9.40
CA ASP A 182 3.83 7.02 8.17
C ASP A 182 3.42 5.71 7.45
N MET A 183 3.33 5.74 6.12
CA MET A 183 2.87 4.61 5.31
C MET A 183 3.97 4.12 4.37
N ASN A 184 4.32 2.84 4.46
CA ASN A 184 5.31 2.20 3.61
C ASN A 184 4.66 1.01 2.89
N LEU A 185 4.51 1.12 1.56
CA LEU A 185 3.84 0.13 0.73
C LEU A 185 4.86 -0.78 0.06
N LEU A 186 4.78 -2.03 0.46
CA LEU A 186 5.64 -3.10 -0.01
C LEU A 186 4.88 -3.91 -1.05
N ILE A 187 5.48 -4.13 -2.21
CA ILE A 187 4.89 -4.94 -3.28
C ILE A 187 5.81 -6.12 -3.53
N GLN A 188 5.22 -7.30 -3.58
CA GLN A 188 5.93 -8.54 -3.87
C GLN A 188 6.59 -8.45 -5.25
N GLY A 189 7.84 -8.91 -5.33
CA GLY A 189 8.60 -9.01 -6.57
C GLY A 189 7.94 -9.95 -7.57
N ALA A 190 8.27 -9.77 -8.83
CA ALA A 190 7.84 -10.64 -9.91
C ALA A 190 9.05 -11.15 -10.70
N GLY A 191 8.92 -12.31 -11.34
CA GLY A 191 9.97 -12.88 -12.17
C GLY A 191 11.04 -13.60 -11.34
N PRO A 192 12.33 -13.17 -11.39
CA PRO A 192 13.43 -13.90 -10.76
C PRO A 192 13.40 -13.86 -9.21
N ASP A 193 12.76 -12.86 -8.62
CA ASP A 193 12.74 -12.62 -7.17
C ASP A 193 11.29 -12.59 -6.61
N PRO A 194 10.51 -13.69 -6.73
CA PRO A 194 9.10 -13.71 -6.36
C PRO A 194 8.87 -13.70 -4.84
N ASP A 195 9.87 -14.07 -4.04
CA ASP A 195 9.76 -14.13 -2.57
C ASP A 195 10.15 -12.80 -1.90
N GLU A 196 10.71 -11.87 -2.67
CA GLU A 196 11.16 -10.56 -2.19
C GLU A 196 10.01 -9.55 -2.16
N HIS A 197 10.08 -8.58 -1.25
CA HIS A 197 9.12 -7.47 -1.17
C HIS A 197 9.86 -6.15 -1.26
N TYR A 198 9.47 -5.31 -2.22
CA TYR A 198 10.13 -4.05 -2.50
C TYR A 198 9.31 -2.88 -1.99
N LEU A 199 9.97 -1.87 -1.40
CA LEU A 199 9.34 -0.60 -1.05
C LEU A 199 9.00 0.17 -2.33
N ARG A 200 7.75 0.14 -2.77
CA ARG A 200 7.33 0.75 -4.05
C ARG A 200 6.65 2.09 -3.89
N ALA A 201 6.03 2.36 -2.76
CA ALA A 201 5.51 3.67 -2.45
C ALA A 201 5.63 3.95 -0.96
N SER A 202 5.85 5.20 -0.60
CA SER A 202 5.92 5.59 0.79
C SER A 202 5.52 7.04 0.97
N PHE A 203 4.86 7.29 2.08
CA PHE A 203 4.76 8.59 2.69
C PHE A 203 5.40 8.50 4.08
N SER A 204 6.45 9.27 4.36
CA SER A 204 7.11 9.27 5.66
C SER A 204 7.61 10.66 6.03
N MET A 205 7.21 11.18 7.20
CA MET A 205 7.68 12.45 7.72
C MET A 205 8.82 12.31 8.73
N ALA A 206 8.86 11.20 9.46
CA ALA A 206 9.83 10.99 10.53
C ALA A 206 10.51 9.61 10.46
N PRO A 207 11.14 9.25 9.31
CA PRO A 207 11.87 8.00 9.20
C PRO A 207 13.07 7.97 10.18
N ALA A 208 13.20 6.88 10.93
CA ALA A 208 14.26 6.72 11.92
C ALA A 208 15.59 6.32 11.27
N GLY A 209 16.43 7.31 10.95
CA GLY A 209 17.82 7.08 10.53
C GLY A 209 18.02 6.74 9.05
N TRP A 210 17.07 7.11 8.18
CA TRP A 210 17.18 6.97 6.73
C TRP A 210 16.36 8.04 6.01
N TYR A 211 16.68 8.31 4.74
CA TYR A 211 15.91 9.19 3.87
C TYR A 211 15.12 8.38 2.84
N LEU A 212 13.90 8.81 2.51
CA LEU A 212 13.03 8.09 1.58
C LEU A 212 13.69 7.88 0.20
N GLN A 213 14.37 8.91 -0.29
CA GLN A 213 15.11 8.90 -1.55
C GLN A 213 16.16 7.77 -1.62
N GLU A 214 16.71 7.35 -0.48
CA GLU A 214 17.78 6.36 -0.43
C GLU A 214 17.26 4.93 -0.39
N ARG A 215 16.00 4.73 0.05
CA ARG A 215 15.43 3.41 0.33
C ARG A 215 14.28 3.01 -0.58
N ILE A 216 13.69 3.94 -1.33
CA ILE A 216 12.66 3.61 -2.31
C ILE A 216 13.21 2.58 -3.32
N GLY A 217 12.43 1.55 -3.60
CA GLY A 217 12.79 0.46 -4.50
C GLY A 217 13.69 -0.63 -3.91
N TRP A 218 14.10 -0.54 -2.64
CA TRP A 218 14.89 -1.58 -2.00
C TRP A 218 14.03 -2.77 -1.59
N PRO A 219 14.58 -4.01 -1.63
CA PRO A 219 13.96 -5.17 -0.99
C PRO A 219 14.07 -5.06 0.54
N LEU A 220 13.20 -5.80 1.23
CA LEU A 220 13.18 -5.94 2.69
C LEU A 220 14.20 -6.94 3.23
#